data_AF-A0A852KLT4-F1
#
_entry.id   AF-A0A852KLT4-F1
#
_cell.length_a   1.000
_cell.length_b   1.000
_cell.length_c   1.000
_cell.angle_alpha   90.00
_cell.angle_beta   90.00
_cell.angle_gamma   90.00
#
_symmetry.space_group_name_H-M   'P 1'
#
loop_
_entity.id
_entity.type
_entity.pdbx_description
1 polymer ?
#
loop_
_entity_poly.entity_id
_entity_poly.type
_entity_poly.pdbx_seq_one_letter_code
_entity_poly.pdbx_strand_id
1 'polypeptide(L)'
;LKISNVKKTLQLRNIGQQPSFKSMLYKIGQDVVLLHDLLSKMEAEVQQQEKLKNRLKELQQSAEGDEIEAQRLRENIPPYLPKPTQSCTTGPTVKCQEETKVVEPKHAKKPTREPRFIKEAAFITTEEFHSVPA
;
A
#
# COMPACT_ATOMS: atom_id res chain seq x y z
N LEU A 1 49.69 45.68 0.45
CA LEU A 1 49.24 44.84 1.59
C LEU A 1 48.78 45.63 2.83
N LYS A 2 49.53 46.62 3.33
CA LYS A 2 49.29 47.25 4.65
C LYS A 2 47.89 47.89 4.81
N ILE A 3 47.43 48.67 3.82
CA ILE A 3 46.14 49.38 3.90
C ILE A 3 44.93 48.43 3.87
N SER A 4 44.98 47.37 3.04
CA SER A 4 43.90 46.37 2.96
C SER A 4 43.72 45.63 4.29
N ASN A 5 44.82 45.26 4.94
CA ASN A 5 44.76 44.61 6.25
C ASN A 5 44.18 45.55 7.32
N VAL A 6 44.59 46.81 7.36
CA VAL A 6 44.01 47.81 8.28
C VAL A 6 42.51 47.94 8.06
N LYS A 7 42.05 48.01 6.80
CA LYS A 7 40.62 48.08 6.46
C LYS A 7 39.85 46.84 6.97
N LYS A 8 40.38 45.63 6.75
CA LYS A 8 39.76 44.38 7.24
C LYS A 8 39.66 44.35 8.76
N THR A 9 40.70 44.76 9.47
CA THR A 9 40.70 44.81 10.94
C THR A 9 39.66 45.79 11.48
N LEU A 10 39.53 46.97 10.85
CA LEU A 10 38.49 47.94 11.21
C LEU A 10 37.08 47.41 10.93
N GLN A 11 36.88 46.70 9.82
CA GLN A 11 35.60 46.05 9.51
C GLN A 11 35.25 44.97 10.54
N LEU A 12 36.19 44.09 10.89
CA LEU A 12 35.99 43.07 11.92
C LEU A 12 35.65 43.69 13.28
N ARG A 13 36.35 44.77 13.66
CA ARG A 13 36.01 45.54 14.87
C ARG A 13 34.59 46.10 14.80
N ASN A 14 34.21 46.72 13.69
CA ASN A 14 32.87 47.29 13.50
C ASN A 14 31.78 46.22 13.62
N ILE A 15 31.98 45.06 13.00
CA ILE A 15 31.07 43.90 13.11
C ILE A 15 30.95 43.44 14.58
N GLY A 16 32.08 43.40 15.30
CA GLY A 16 32.15 42.96 16.69
C GLY A 16 31.77 44.01 17.75
N GLN A 17 31.48 45.25 17.37
CA GLN A 17 31.10 46.32 18.30
C GLN A 17 29.72 46.91 18.02
N GLN A 18 29.33 47.03 16.74
CA GLN A 18 28.05 47.62 16.39
C GLN A 18 26.89 46.64 16.68
N PRO A 19 25.90 47.02 17.50
CA PRO A 19 24.83 46.10 17.91
C PRO A 19 23.98 45.56 16.76
N SER A 20 23.74 46.37 15.73
CA SER A 20 22.99 45.99 14.53
C SER A 20 23.66 44.85 13.76
N PHE A 21 24.98 44.91 13.55
CA PHE A 21 25.73 43.85 12.88
C PHE A 21 25.80 42.57 13.71
N LYS A 22 25.95 42.68 15.03
CA LYS A 22 25.87 41.51 15.92
C LYS A 22 24.52 40.81 15.84
N SER A 23 23.42 41.57 15.93
CA SER A 23 22.07 41.02 15.83
C SER A 23 21.83 40.35 14.48
N MET A 24 22.28 40.98 13.39
CA MET A 24 22.20 40.40 12.05
C MET A 24 22.99 39.10 11.93
N LEU A 25 24.25 39.06 12.40
CA LEU A 25 25.06 37.84 12.37
C LEU A 25 24.47 36.72 13.22
N TYR A 26 23.90 37.05 14.37
CA TYR A 26 23.23 36.08 15.22
C TYR A 26 22.01 35.47 14.50
N LYS A 27 21.17 36.31 13.87
CA LYS A 27 20.04 35.83 13.05
C LYS A 27 20.50 34.94 11.90
N ILE A 28 21.52 35.37 11.16
CA ILE A 28 22.10 34.56 10.07
C ILE A 28 22.59 33.21 10.62
N GLY A 29 23.27 33.21 11.77
CA GLY A 29 23.72 31.98 12.41
C GLY A 29 22.56 31.04 12.77
N GLN A 30 21.48 31.57 13.34
CA GLN A 30 20.27 30.79 13.64
C GLN A 30 19.61 30.25 12.37
N ASP A 31 19.48 31.07 11.34
CA ASP A 31 18.86 30.69 10.07
C ASP A 31 19.66 29.58 9.38
N VAL A 32 21.00 29.63 9.44
CA VAL A 32 21.88 28.59 8.87
C VAL A 32 21.69 27.25 9.60
N VAL A 33 21.57 27.27 10.93
CA VAL A 33 21.30 26.05 11.71
C VAL A 33 19.93 25.48 11.38
N LEU A 34 18.90 26.34 11.33
CA LEU A 34 17.54 25.92 10.97
C LEU A 34 17.47 25.33 9.56
N LEU A 35 18.15 25.96 8.60
CA LEU A 35 18.20 25.50 7.22
C LEU A 35 18.92 24.15 7.10
N HIS A 36 20.02 23.97 7.83
CA HIS A 36 20.71 22.68 7.89
C HIS A 36 19.78 21.55 8.39
N ASP A 37 19.05 21.80 9.46
CA ASP A 37 18.12 20.80 10.03
C ASP A 37 16.96 20.50 9.09
N LEU A 38 16.44 21.51 8.38
CA LEU A 38 15.39 21.34 7.39
C LEU A 38 15.88 20.52 6.19
N LEU A 39 17.09 20.82 5.68
CA LEU A 39 17.69 20.06 4.59
C LEU A 39 17.93 18.60 4.98
N SER A 40 18.41 18.36 6.21
CA SER A 40 18.61 17.01 6.73
C SER A 40 17.30 16.21 6.79
N LYS A 41 16.20 16.85 7.21
CA LYS A 41 14.86 16.22 7.19
C LYS A 41 14.37 15.94 5.78
N MET A 42 14.56 16.89 4.86
CA MET A 42 14.19 16.72 3.45
C MET A 42 14.94 15.55 2.80
N GLU A 43 16.25 15.43 3.07
CA GLU A 43 17.04 14.31 2.57
C GLU A 43 16.51 12.96 3.06
N ALA A 44 16.19 12.85 4.36
CA ALA A 44 15.61 11.64 4.93
C ALA A 44 14.25 11.28 4.29
N GLU A 45 13.39 12.27 4.06
CA GLU A 45 12.09 12.07 3.42
C GLU A 45 12.25 11.61 1.96
N VAL A 46 13.18 12.20 1.20
CA VAL A 46 13.46 11.80 -0.19
C VAL A 46 13.93 10.35 -0.24
N GLN A 47 14.83 9.94 0.66
CA GLN A 47 15.29 8.55 0.75
C GLN A 47 14.15 7.59 1.11
N GLN A 48 13.24 7.99 2.00
CA GLN A 48 12.06 7.20 2.35
C GLN A 48 11.11 7.06 1.14
N GLN A 49 10.87 8.15 0.42
CA GLN A 49 10.01 8.15 -0.76
C GLN A 49 10.56 7.24 -1.87
N GLU A 50 11.88 7.21 -2.06
CA GLU A 50 12.52 6.30 -3.00
C GLU A 50 12.31 4.82 -2.61
N LYS A 51 12.49 4.48 -1.33
CA LYS A 51 12.21 3.13 -0.81
C LYS A 51 10.75 2.73 -1.03
N LEU A 52 9.81 3.64 -0.75
CA LEU A 52 8.38 3.40 -0.96
C LEU A 52 8.05 3.19 -2.44
N LYS A 53 8.64 4.00 -3.32
CA LYS A 53 8.47 3.85 -4.78
C LYS A 53 8.92 2.46 -5.26
N ASN A 54 10.06 1.96 -4.77
CA ASN A 54 10.55 0.64 -5.14
C ASN A 54 9.61 -0.47 -4.66
N ARG A 55 9.14 -0.41 -3.42
CA ARG A 55 8.14 -1.35 -2.88
C ARG A 55 6.82 -1.33 -3.65
N LEU A 56 6.35 -0.13 -4.05
CA LEU A 56 5.15 -0.01 -4.88
C LEU A 56 5.32 -0.67 -6.24
N LYS A 57 6.51 -0.56 -6.85
CA LYS A 57 6.80 -1.23 -8.12
C LYS A 57 6.83 -2.75 -7.97
N GLU A 58 7.42 -3.27 -6.89
CA GLU A 58 7.41 -4.71 -6.58
C GLU A 58 5.97 -5.22 -6.36
N LEU A 59 5.16 -4.48 -5.60
CA LEU A 59 3.75 -4.82 -5.38
C LEU A 59 2.96 -4.84 -6.69
N GLN A 60 3.17 -3.84 -7.56
CA GLN A 60 2.54 -3.78 -8.86
C GLN A 60 2.88 -5.02 -9.70
N GLN A 61 4.16 -5.40 -9.76
CA GLN A 61 4.60 -6.59 -10.50
C GLN A 61 3.98 -7.87 -9.96
N SER A 62 3.87 -8.00 -8.63
CA SER A 62 3.20 -9.15 -8.00
C SER A 62 1.72 -9.20 -8.37
N ALA A 63 1.01 -8.07 -8.28
CA ALA A 63 -0.41 -8.01 -8.58
C ALA A 63 -0.72 -8.31 -10.06
N GLU A 64 0.11 -7.81 -10.98
CA GLU A 64 0.02 -8.14 -12.41
C GLU A 64 0.24 -9.64 -12.65
N GLY A 65 1.18 -10.26 -11.94
CA GLY A 65 1.40 -11.71 -11.99
C GLY A 65 0.18 -12.51 -11.52
N ASP A 66 -0.38 -12.14 -10.37
CA ASP A 66 -1.58 -12.77 -9.79
C ASP A 66 -2.80 -12.63 -10.72
N GLU A 67 -2.98 -11.48 -11.37
CA GLU A 67 -4.05 -11.25 -12.33
C GLU A 67 -3.92 -12.17 -13.55
N ILE A 68 -2.71 -12.28 -14.10
CA ILE A 68 -2.43 -13.18 -15.23
C ILE A 68 -2.68 -14.63 -14.84
N GLU A 69 -2.25 -15.06 -13.65
CA GLU A 69 -2.49 -16.41 -13.16
C GLU A 69 -3.98 -16.70 -12.97
N ALA A 70 -4.71 -15.79 -12.32
CA ALA A 70 -6.16 -15.90 -12.14
C ALA A 70 -6.90 -15.97 -13.49
N GLN A 71 -6.46 -15.18 -14.48
CA GLN A 71 -7.00 -15.24 -15.84
C GLN A 71 -6.75 -16.62 -16.48
N ARG A 72 -5.53 -17.15 -16.39
CA ARG A 72 -5.19 -18.48 -16.91
C ARG A 72 -6.02 -19.57 -16.24
N LEU A 73 -6.21 -19.52 -14.93
CA LEU A 73 -7.05 -20.48 -14.20
C LEU A 73 -8.51 -20.40 -14.66
N ARG A 74 -9.03 -19.19 -14.89
CA ARG A 74 -10.40 -18.98 -15.40
C ARG A 74 -10.57 -19.55 -16.81
N GLU A 75 -9.57 -19.40 -17.68
CA GLU A 75 -9.61 -19.87 -19.07
C GLU A 75 -9.41 -21.39 -19.20
N ASN A 76 -8.73 -22.02 -18.23
CA ASN A 76 -8.35 -23.43 -18.28
C ASN A 76 -9.18 -24.31 -17.32
N ILE A 77 -10.46 -24.00 -17.11
CA ILE A 77 -11.36 -24.84 -16.30
C ILE A 77 -11.71 -26.12 -17.09
N PRO A 78 -11.44 -27.32 -16.55
CA PRO A 78 -11.80 -28.57 -17.20
C PRO A 78 -13.32 -28.67 -17.46
N PRO A 79 -13.74 -29.20 -18.63
CA PRO A 79 -15.14 -29.19 -19.06
C PRO A 79 -16.08 -30.06 -18.20
N TYR A 80 -15.51 -30.96 -17.39
CA TYR A 80 -16.25 -31.84 -16.48
C TYR A 80 -16.48 -31.22 -15.09
N LEU A 81 -15.88 -30.06 -14.78
CA LEU A 81 -16.13 -29.37 -13.51
C LEU A 81 -17.42 -28.54 -13.58
N PRO A 82 -18.15 -28.40 -12.45
CA PRO A 82 -19.30 -27.52 -12.37
C PRO A 82 -18.91 -26.10 -12.79
N LYS A 83 -19.67 -25.51 -13.72
CA LYS A 83 -19.43 -24.11 -14.13
C LYS A 83 -19.61 -23.19 -12.92
N PRO A 84 -18.70 -22.22 -12.70
CA PRO A 84 -18.86 -21.25 -11.64
C PRO A 84 -20.21 -20.53 -11.78
N THR A 85 -21.05 -20.60 -10.75
CA THR A 85 -22.24 -19.74 -10.63
C THR A 85 -21.79 -18.29 -10.51
N GLN A 86 -22.47 -17.36 -11.20
CA GLN A 86 -22.18 -15.91 -11.24
C GLN A 86 -22.03 -15.21 -9.87
N SER A 87 -22.35 -15.91 -8.77
CA SER A 87 -22.17 -15.44 -7.39
C SER A 87 -20.72 -15.23 -6.96
N CYS A 88 -19.73 -15.75 -7.69
CA CYS A 88 -18.31 -15.61 -7.36
C CYS A 88 -17.59 -14.47 -8.11
N THR A 89 -18.24 -13.83 -9.08
CA THR A 89 -17.71 -12.66 -9.78
C THR A 89 -18.12 -11.39 -9.04
N THR A 90 -17.45 -11.08 -7.93
CA THR A 90 -17.47 -9.73 -7.36
C THR A 90 -16.18 -9.04 -7.79
N GLY A 91 -16.17 -8.51 -9.03
CA GLY A 91 -15.23 -7.45 -9.38
C GLY A 91 -15.60 -6.17 -8.62
N PRO A 92 -14.67 -5.22 -8.41
CA PRO A 92 -14.95 -4.00 -7.66
C PRO A 92 -15.76 -3.03 -8.51
N THR A 93 -17.08 -3.23 -8.59
CA THR A 93 -18.00 -2.21 -9.09
C THR A 93 -18.31 -1.27 -7.93
N VAL A 94 -17.48 -0.24 -7.77
CA VAL A 94 -17.82 0.93 -6.95
C VAL A 94 -19.04 1.60 -7.58
N LYS A 95 -20.21 1.34 -7.01
CA LYS A 95 -21.31 2.29 -6.98
C LYS A 95 -21.87 2.32 -5.57
N CYS A 96 -21.42 3.32 -4.81
CA CYS A 96 -22.19 3.84 -3.70
C CYS A 96 -23.59 4.19 -4.21
N GLN A 97 -24.59 3.49 -3.70
CA GLN A 97 -25.91 4.07 -3.55
C GLN A 97 -26.49 3.58 -2.23
N GLU A 98 -26.34 4.47 -1.26
CA GLU A 98 -27.12 4.59 -0.05
C GLU A 98 -28.60 4.33 -0.35
N GLU A 99 -29.20 3.36 0.33
CA GLU A 99 -30.58 3.46 0.81
C GLU A 99 -30.85 2.39 1.87
N THR A 100 -30.71 2.84 3.11
CA THR A 100 -31.11 2.15 4.32
C THR A 100 -32.64 2.06 4.39
N LYS A 101 -33.22 0.88 4.16
CA LYS A 101 -34.51 0.51 4.77
C LYS A 101 -34.50 -0.96 5.19
N VAL A 102 -34.40 -1.12 6.51
CA VAL A 102 -34.74 -2.34 7.25
C VAL A 102 -36.22 -2.65 6.99
N VAL A 103 -36.50 -3.70 6.23
CA VAL A 103 -37.80 -4.38 6.26
C VAL A 103 -37.54 -5.88 6.29
N GLU A 104 -37.90 -6.46 7.43
CA GLU A 104 -37.88 -7.87 7.77
C GLU A 104 -38.69 -8.71 6.75
N PRO A 105 -38.13 -9.78 6.15
CA PRO A 105 -38.88 -10.58 5.19
C PRO A 105 -39.80 -11.56 5.93
N LYS A 106 -41.11 -11.30 5.83
CA LYS A 106 -42.17 -12.25 6.12
C LYS A 106 -41.89 -13.61 5.45
N HIS A 107 -41.93 -14.67 6.26
CA HIS A 107 -41.83 -16.06 5.82
C HIS A 107 -42.76 -16.37 4.64
N ALA A 108 -42.17 -16.54 3.45
CA ALA A 108 -42.84 -17.09 2.28
C ALA A 108 -42.52 -18.59 2.14
N LYS A 109 -43.54 -19.34 1.74
CA LYS A 109 -43.65 -20.80 1.75
C LYS A 109 -42.53 -21.50 0.96
N LYS A 110 -42.00 -22.60 1.53
CA LYS A 110 -41.04 -23.51 0.89
C LYS A 110 -41.55 -23.97 -0.48
N PRO A 111 -40.76 -23.92 -1.57
CA PRO A 111 -41.05 -24.73 -2.73
C PRO A 111 -40.74 -26.20 -2.40
N THR A 112 -41.68 -27.08 -2.72
CA THR A 112 -41.56 -28.53 -2.57
C THR A 112 -40.32 -29.01 -3.33
N ARG A 113 -39.24 -29.33 -2.61
CA ARG A 113 -38.08 -30.03 -3.19
C ARG A 113 -38.51 -31.45 -3.48
N GLU A 114 -38.50 -31.85 -4.75
CA GLU A 114 -38.50 -33.27 -5.11
C GLU A 114 -37.36 -33.98 -4.38
N PRO A 115 -37.59 -35.19 -3.82
CA PRO A 115 -36.53 -35.94 -3.15
C PRO A 115 -35.50 -36.38 -4.20
N ARG A 116 -34.41 -35.62 -4.32
CA ARG A 116 -33.23 -36.08 -5.04
C ARG A 116 -32.61 -37.19 -4.20
N PHE A 117 -32.71 -38.43 -4.68
CA PHE A 117 -31.99 -39.56 -4.13
C PHE A 117 -30.49 -39.36 -4.37
N ILE A 118 -29.81 -38.72 -3.42
CA ILE A 118 -28.35 -38.66 -3.40
C ILE A 118 -27.89 -40.05 -2.98
N LYS A 119 -27.26 -40.80 -3.89
CA LYS A 119 -26.55 -42.02 -3.54
C LYS A 119 -25.29 -41.60 -2.78
N GLU A 120 -25.28 -41.84 -1.48
CA GLU A 120 -24.10 -41.64 -0.64
C GLU A 120 -23.01 -42.60 -1.12
N ALA A 121 -21.88 -42.06 -1.56
CA ALA A 121 -20.72 -42.86 -1.92
C ALA A 121 -19.98 -43.24 -0.63
N ALA A 122 -19.64 -44.52 -0.48
CA ALA A 122 -18.84 -44.97 0.66
C ALA A 122 -17.49 -44.25 0.65
N PHE A 123 -17.16 -43.60 1.76
CA PHE A 123 -15.84 -43.02 1.94
C PHE A 123 -14.83 -44.15 2.15
N ILE A 124 -13.70 -44.06 1.45
CA ILE A 124 -12.58 -44.98 1.65
C ILE A 124 -12.03 -44.72 3.05
N THR A 125 -11.90 -45.77 3.84
CA THR A 125 -11.30 -45.69 5.17
C THR A 125 -9.80 -45.42 5.05
N THR A 126 -9.21 -44.80 6.08
CA THR A 126 -7.77 -44.48 6.08
C THR A 126 -6.90 -45.72 5.86
N GLU A 127 -7.34 -46.88 6.35
CA GLU A 127 -6.65 -48.16 6.18
C GLU A 127 -6.66 -48.64 4.71
N GLU A 128 -7.80 -48.52 4.02
CA GLU A 128 -7.91 -48.86 2.59
C GLU A 128 -7.05 -47.93 1.72
N PHE A 129 -6.95 -46.64 2.06
CA PHE A 129 -6.11 -45.70 1.30
C PHE A 129 -4.63 -46.07 1.33
N HIS A 130 -4.15 -46.68 2.42
CA HIS A 130 -2.74 -47.07 2.58
C HIS A 130 -2.38 -48.35 1.80
N SER A 131 -3.38 -49.08 1.30
CA SER A 131 -3.18 -50.27 0.47
C SER A 131 -2.96 -49.95 -1.01
N VAL A 132 -3.11 -48.68 -1.41
CA VAL A 132 -2.90 -48.25 -2.80
C VAL A 132 -1.39 -48.09 -3.06
N PRO A 133 -0.80 -48.81 -4.02
CA PRO A 133 0.60 -48.66 -4.37
C PRO A 133 0.90 -47.26 -4.93
N ALA A 134 2.07 -46.72 -4.59
CA ALA A 134 2.56 -45.42 -5.09
C ALA A 134 2.90 -45.45 -6.58
#